data_AF-A0A1H6W2C1-F1
#
_entry.id   AF-A0A1H6W2C1-F1
#
_cell.length_a   1.000
_cell.length_b   1.000
_cell.length_c   1.000
_cell.angle_alpha   90.00
_cell.angle_beta   90.00
_cell.angle_gamma   90.00
#
_symmetry.space_group_name_H-M   'P 1'
#
loop_
_entity.id
_entity.type
_entity.pdbx_description
1 polymer ?
#
loop_
_entity_poly.entity_id
_entity_poly.type
_entity_poly.pdbx_seq_one_letter_code
_entity_poly.pdbx_strand_id
1 'polypeptide(L)'
;MSDASDNKSYDWDLIERLLHEVQNSADKAFAPRKYAEEHAAAKAAEGESAGNLDTLKSQAADLEALLLKRGFIESRPEEEGGNGENFVLTPRGSRLLAMIDSGIPGDTGPRQALDNLADPLDPEKFDSIASQPQTSPGAI
;
A
#
# COMPACT_ATOMS: atom_id res chain seq x y z
N MET A 1 -1.22 -32.01 5.34
CA MET A 1 -0.70 -30.65 5.16
C MET A 1 -1.90 -29.74 4.98
N SER A 2 -2.37 -29.12 6.05
CA SER A 2 -3.47 -28.16 6.00
C SER A 2 -2.87 -26.79 5.74
N ASP A 3 -2.69 -26.44 4.46
CA ASP A 3 -2.40 -25.06 4.08
C ASP A 3 -3.72 -24.30 4.18
N ALA A 4 -4.06 -23.88 5.40
CA ALA A 4 -5.14 -22.94 5.60
C ALA A 4 -4.72 -21.68 4.84
N SER A 5 -5.40 -21.40 3.73
CA SER A 5 -5.23 -20.16 2.99
C SER A 5 -5.68 -19.01 3.88
N ASP A 6 -4.76 -18.53 4.73
CA ASP A 6 -4.91 -17.30 5.50
C ASP A 6 -4.89 -16.17 4.47
N ASN A 7 -6.07 -15.87 3.92
CA ASN A 7 -6.20 -14.81 2.92
C ASN A 7 -5.90 -13.48 3.60
N LYS A 8 -4.75 -12.92 3.28
CA LYS A 8 -4.24 -11.72 3.92
C LYS A 8 -4.87 -10.50 3.26
N SER A 9 -5.98 -10.06 3.83
CA SER A 9 -6.64 -8.82 3.43
C SER A 9 -5.92 -7.63 4.05
N TYR A 10 -5.67 -6.62 3.23
CA TYR A 10 -4.99 -5.39 3.63
C TYR A 10 -5.94 -4.20 3.45
N ASP A 11 -5.80 -3.18 4.30
CA ASP A 11 -6.50 -1.91 4.12
C ASP A 11 -5.78 -1.12 3.01
N TRP A 12 -6.28 -1.27 1.78
CA TRP A 12 -5.68 -0.65 0.60
C TRP A 12 -5.65 0.87 0.68
N ASP A 13 -6.67 1.50 1.27
CA ASP A 13 -6.73 2.95 1.43
C ASP A 13 -5.64 3.44 2.41
N LEU A 14 -5.35 2.66 3.46
CA LEU A 14 -4.21 2.92 4.34
C LEU A 14 -2.87 2.71 3.61
N ILE A 15 -2.73 1.65 2.80
CA ILE A 15 -1.50 1.40 2.03
C ILE A 15 -1.26 2.53 1.02
N GLU A 16 -2.28 2.93 0.28
CA GLU A 16 -2.25 4.04 -0.67
C GLU A 16 -1.79 5.33 0.00
N ARG A 17 -2.40 5.67 1.15
CA ARG A 17 -1.99 6.81 1.98
C ARG A 17 -0.50 6.72 2.33
N LEU A 18 -0.03 5.57 2.83
CA LEU A 18 1.38 5.39 3.19
C LEU A 18 2.32 5.55 1.98
N LEU A 19 1.99 4.97 0.83
CA LEU A 19 2.81 5.07 -0.38
C LEU A 19 2.86 6.50 -0.94
N HIS A 20 1.75 7.23 -0.90
CA HIS A 20 1.74 8.65 -1.22
C HIS A 20 2.61 9.46 -0.26
N GLU A 21 2.54 9.18 1.05
CA GLU A 21 3.40 9.83 2.03
C GLU A 21 4.88 9.51 1.78
N VAL A 22 5.24 8.28 1.42
CA VAL A 22 6.62 7.95 1.01
C VAL A 22 7.05 8.77 -0.20
N GLN A 23 6.19 8.91 -1.21
CA GLN A 23 6.48 9.70 -2.41
C GLN A 23 6.68 11.20 -2.09
N ASN A 24 5.94 11.73 -1.09
CA ASN A 24 5.98 13.14 -0.69
C ASN A 24 6.94 13.43 0.48
N SER A 25 7.47 12.39 1.13
CA SER A 25 8.41 12.50 2.26
C SER A 25 9.83 12.67 1.74
N ALA A 26 10.16 13.90 1.33
CA ALA A 26 11.52 14.30 1.02
C ALA A 26 12.38 14.35 2.30
N ASP A 27 12.27 15.42 3.08
CA ASP A 27 13.14 15.68 4.25
C ASP A 27 12.54 15.26 5.60
N LYS A 28 11.34 14.66 5.60
CA LYS A 28 10.60 14.34 6.82
C LYS A 28 10.76 12.88 7.18
N ALA A 29 10.94 12.61 8.47
CA ALA A 29 10.83 11.26 9.01
C ALA A 29 9.44 10.69 8.70
N PHE A 30 9.43 9.46 8.20
CA PHE A 30 8.22 8.74 7.87
C PHE A 30 7.52 8.31 9.17
N ALA A 31 6.27 8.75 9.35
CA ALA A 31 5.53 8.57 10.59
C ALA A 31 4.24 7.78 10.33
N PRO A 32 4.30 6.44 10.11
CA PRO A 32 3.14 5.64 9.70
C PRO A 32 1.96 5.75 10.67
N ARG A 33 2.25 5.80 11.98
CA ARG A 33 1.22 5.94 13.03
C ARG A 33 0.50 7.28 12.97
N LYS A 34 1.22 8.34 12.57
CA LYS A 34 0.63 9.67 12.40
C LYS A 34 -0.28 9.68 11.17
N TYR A 35 0.18 9.11 10.05
CA TYR A 35 -0.62 9.01 8.83
C TYR A 35 -1.89 8.18 9.04
N ALA A 36 -1.81 7.11 9.84
CA ALA A 36 -2.97 6.33 10.25
C ALA A 36 -3.98 7.19 11.03
N GLU A 37 -3.52 8.01 11.97
CA GLU A 37 -4.40 8.92 12.71
C GLU A 37 -5.08 9.95 11.80
N GLU A 38 -4.33 10.54 10.88
CA GLU A 38 -4.86 11.47 9.87
C GLU A 38 -5.88 10.79 8.95
N HIS A 39 -5.62 9.55 8.53
CA HIS A 39 -6.56 8.73 7.75
C HIS A 39 -7.86 8.46 8.51
N ALA A 40 -7.75 8.09 9.79
CA ALA A 40 -8.92 7.88 10.63
C ALA A 40 -9.75 9.16 10.82
N ALA A 41 -9.07 10.29 11.01
CA ALA A 41 -9.72 11.59 11.11
C ALA A 41 -10.41 12.00 9.81
N ALA A 42 -9.81 11.73 8.65
CA ALA A 42 -10.40 11.97 7.34
C ALA A 42 -11.69 11.15 7.14
N LYS A 43 -11.63 9.83 7.37
CA LYS A 43 -12.81 8.94 7.33
C LYS A 43 -13.92 9.42 8.26
N ALA A 44 -13.58 9.82 9.49
CA ALA A 44 -14.56 10.34 10.44
C ALA A 44 -15.22 11.65 9.97
N ALA A 45 -14.47 12.52 9.29
CA ALA A 45 -15.00 13.74 8.70
C ALA A 45 -15.95 13.46 7.52
N GLU A 46 -15.72 12.37 6.78
CA GLU A 46 -16.60 11.87 5.71
C GLU A 46 -17.81 11.07 6.25
N GLY A 47 -17.90 10.89 7.57
CA GLY A 47 -18.97 10.15 8.24
C GLY A 47 -18.74 8.63 8.26
N GLU A 48 -17.56 8.16 7.87
CA GLU A 48 -17.16 6.76 7.90
C GLU A 48 -16.45 6.41 9.21
N SER A 49 -16.65 5.17 9.69
CA SER A 49 -15.95 4.67 10.87
C SER A 49 -14.60 4.09 10.47
N ALA A 50 -13.52 4.70 10.94
CA ALA A 50 -12.16 4.18 10.77
C ALA A 50 -11.82 2.98 11.69
N GLY A 51 -12.77 2.54 12.52
CA GLY A 51 -12.54 1.47 13.50
C GLY A 51 -11.68 1.92 14.68
N ASN A 52 -10.85 1.00 15.21
CA ASN A 52 -10.01 1.26 16.37
C ASN A 52 -8.69 1.93 15.95
N LEU A 53 -8.43 3.13 16.47
CA LEU A 53 -7.25 3.93 16.13
C LEU A 53 -5.93 3.24 16.51
N ASP A 54 -5.85 2.57 17.66
CA ASP A 54 -4.64 1.86 18.09
C ASP A 54 -4.34 0.68 17.17
N THR A 55 -5.37 -0.01 16.70
CA THR A 55 -5.24 -1.07 15.70
C THR A 55 -4.74 -0.50 14.38
N LEU A 56 -5.32 0.60 13.90
CA LEU A 56 -4.93 1.23 12.64
C LEU A 56 -3.47 1.73 12.68
N LYS A 57 -3.06 2.33 13.80
CA LYS A 57 -1.66 2.75 14.04
C LYS A 57 -0.69 1.57 14.04
N SER A 58 -1.09 0.46 14.66
CA SER A 58 -0.26 -0.76 14.67
C SER A 58 -0.14 -1.32 13.26
N GLN A 59 -1.26 -1.45 12.55
CA GLN A 59 -1.29 -1.89 11.15
C GLN A 59 -0.42 -1.03 10.25
N ALA A 60 -0.44 0.30 10.40
CA ALA A 60 0.41 1.18 9.60
C ALA A 60 1.92 0.93 9.84
N ALA A 61 2.33 0.68 11.09
CA ALA A 61 3.71 0.34 11.41
C ALA A 61 4.11 -1.04 10.88
N ASP A 62 3.22 -2.04 11.00
CA ASP A 62 3.43 -3.37 10.42
C ASP A 62 3.52 -3.31 8.88
N LEU A 63 2.69 -2.48 8.25
CA LEU A 63 2.68 -2.25 6.80
C LEU A 63 3.97 -1.58 6.33
N GLU A 64 4.47 -0.55 7.02
CA GLU A 64 5.78 0.05 6.71
C GLU A 64 6.88 -1.02 6.69
N ALA A 65 7.01 -1.78 7.79
CA ALA A 65 8.02 -2.81 7.91
C ALA A 65 7.86 -3.89 6.82
N LEU A 66 6.63 -4.24 6.47
CA LEU A 66 6.34 -5.19 5.41
C LEU A 66 6.70 -4.64 4.03
N LEU A 67 6.29 -3.42 3.70
CA LEU A 67 6.57 -2.77 2.42
C LEU A 67 8.08 -2.62 2.21
N LEU A 68 8.82 -2.27 3.26
CA LEU A 68 10.28 -2.19 3.24
C LEU A 68 10.89 -3.59 3.04
N LYS A 69 10.48 -4.56 3.85
CA LYS A 69 10.99 -5.95 3.78
C LYS A 69 10.72 -6.62 2.43
N ARG A 70 9.59 -6.31 1.80
CA ARG A 70 9.18 -6.87 0.50
C ARG A 70 9.64 -6.02 -0.69
N GLY A 71 10.34 -4.91 -0.45
CA GLY A 71 10.96 -4.08 -1.49
C GLY A 71 9.98 -3.23 -2.29
N PHE A 72 8.85 -2.84 -1.71
CA PHE A 72 7.96 -1.81 -2.28
C PHE A 72 8.48 -0.40 -1.96
N ILE A 73 9.12 -0.25 -0.80
CA ILE A 73 9.81 0.99 -0.41
C ILE A 73 11.24 0.64 -0.03
N GLU A 74 12.13 1.62 -0.16
CA GLU A 74 13.52 1.52 0.28
C GLU A 74 13.96 2.80 1.00
N SER A 75 14.98 2.70 1.84
CA SER A 75 15.53 3.87 2.53
C SER A 75 15.98 4.91 1.51
N ARG A 76 15.59 6.17 1.72
CA ARG A 76 16.00 7.25 0.82
C ARG A 76 17.52 7.38 0.85
N PRO A 77 18.20 7.48 -0.31
CA PRO A 77 19.64 7.71 -0.35
C PRO A 77 20.02 9.01 0.34
N GLU A 78 21.15 9.04 1.08
CA GLU A 78 21.64 10.25 1.76
C GLU A 78 21.84 11.41 0.78
N GLU A 79 22.25 11.12 -0.46
CA GLU A 79 22.42 12.09 -1.55
C GLU A 79 21.10 12.79 -1.96
N GLU A 80 19.96 12.15 -1.69
CA GLU A 80 18.62 12.66 -1.96
C GLU A 80 17.93 13.20 -0.68
N GLY A 81 18.67 13.36 0.43
CA GLY A 81 18.13 13.81 1.72
C GLY A 81 17.75 12.67 2.67
N GLY A 82 18.29 11.48 2.46
CA GLY A 82 18.13 10.32 3.34
C GLY A 82 18.57 10.62 4.78
N ASN A 83 17.72 10.30 5.76
CA ASN A 83 18.01 10.46 7.19
C ASN A 83 17.90 9.13 7.97
N GLY A 84 17.75 8.01 7.27
CA GLY A 84 17.54 6.68 7.86
C GLY A 84 16.12 6.42 8.37
N GLU A 85 15.27 7.45 8.39
CA GLU A 85 13.88 7.42 8.83
C GLU A 85 12.90 7.82 7.70
N ASN A 86 13.41 8.09 6.49
CA ASN A 86 12.63 8.43 5.30
C ASN A 86 12.89 7.43 4.16
N PHE A 87 11.89 7.30 3.29
CA PHE A 87 11.86 6.27 2.25
C PHE A 87 11.60 6.88 0.87
N VAL A 88 11.88 6.09 -0.16
CA VAL A 88 11.48 6.33 -1.55
C VAL A 88 10.71 5.11 -2.08
N LEU A 89 9.82 5.35 -3.05
CA LEU A 89 9.13 4.27 -3.75
C LEU A 89 10.10 3.55 -4.67
N THR A 90 10.14 2.22 -4.59
CA THR A 90 10.79 1.40 -5.61
C THR A 90 9.89 1.33 -6.85
N PRO A 91 10.38 0.81 -8.00
CA PRO A 91 9.52 0.55 -9.16
C PRO A 91 8.31 -0.33 -8.82
N ARG A 92 8.48 -1.28 -7.88
CA ARG A 92 7.39 -2.13 -7.40
C ARG A 92 6.40 -1.34 -6.55
N GLY A 93 6.86 -0.47 -5.66
CA GLY A 93 6.01 0.43 -4.88
C GLY A 93 5.20 1.39 -5.74
N SER A 94 5.82 2.01 -6.75
CA SER A 94 5.11 2.87 -7.70
C SER A 94 4.05 2.11 -8.50
N ARG A 95 4.33 0.84 -8.85
CA ARG A 95 3.36 -0.02 -9.55
C ARG A 95 2.19 -0.39 -8.63
N LEU A 96 2.46 -0.73 -7.38
CA LEU A 96 1.44 -1.01 -6.38
C LEU A 96 0.52 0.21 -6.17
N LEU A 97 1.11 1.40 -5.99
CA LEU A 97 0.37 2.64 -5.84
C LEU A 97 -0.55 2.89 -7.05
N ALA A 98 -0.02 2.78 -8.27
CA ALA A 98 -0.82 2.96 -9.49
C ALA A 98 -1.99 1.96 -9.60
N MET A 99 -1.79 0.72 -9.16
CA MET A 99 -2.84 -0.31 -9.16
C MET A 99 -3.95 -0.03 -8.13
N ILE A 100 -3.60 0.55 -6.98
CA ILE A 100 -4.56 0.92 -5.93
C ILE A 100 -5.33 2.20 -6.33
N ASP A 101 -4.61 3.23 -6.77
CA ASP A 101 -5.15 4.54 -7.20
C ASP A 101 -6.10 4.40 -8.40
N SER A 102 -5.82 3.46 -9.32
CA SER A 102 -6.70 3.17 -10.46
C SER A 102 -7.97 2.37 -10.08
N GLY A 103 -8.07 1.87 -8.86
CA GLY A 103 -9.18 1.02 -8.42
C GLY A 103 -10.41 1.84 -8.03
N ILE A 104 -11.35 2.01 -8.96
CA ILE A 104 -12.68 2.55 -8.63
C ILE A 104 -13.48 1.47 -7.88
N PRO A 105 -14.18 1.81 -6.77
CA PRO A 105 -15.05 0.86 -6.07
C PRO A 105 -16.10 0.25 -7.01
N GLY A 106 -16.07 -1.09 -7.17
CA GLY A 106 -17.01 -1.84 -8.01
C GLY A 106 -16.53 -2.14 -9.44
N ASP A 107 -15.33 -1.72 -9.83
CA ASP A 107 -14.74 -2.07 -11.11
C ASP A 107 -13.94 -3.39 -11.05
N THR A 108 -13.86 -4.12 -12.17
CA THR A 108 -13.06 -5.36 -12.29
C THR A 108 -11.59 -5.02 -12.55
N GLY A 109 -11.06 -4.08 -11.77
CA GLY A 109 -9.79 -3.42 -12.01
C GLY A 109 -8.59 -4.08 -11.33
N PRO A 110 -7.42 -3.41 -11.38
CA PRO A 110 -6.18 -3.89 -10.79
C PRO A 110 -6.25 -4.11 -9.26
N ARG A 111 -7.06 -3.34 -8.52
CA ARG A 111 -7.28 -3.54 -7.07
C ARG A 111 -7.98 -4.87 -6.76
N GLN A 112 -9.00 -5.25 -7.53
CA GLN A 112 -9.68 -6.55 -7.38
C GLN A 112 -8.76 -7.73 -7.68
N ALA A 113 -7.84 -7.59 -8.64
CA ALA A 113 -6.84 -8.61 -8.93
C ALA A 113 -5.90 -8.85 -7.75
N LEU A 114 -5.56 -7.82 -6.97
CA LEU A 114 -4.81 -7.93 -5.72
C LEU A 114 -5.65 -8.63 -4.64
N ASP A 115 -6.93 -8.26 -4.47
CA ASP A 115 -7.82 -8.88 -3.46
C ASP A 115 -8.05 -10.39 -3.68
N ASN A 116 -7.87 -10.88 -4.91
CA ASN A 116 -7.98 -12.30 -5.23
C ASN A 116 -6.73 -13.12 -4.83
N LEU A 117 -5.62 -12.46 -4.49
CA LEU A 117 -4.40 -13.14 -4.05
C LEU A 117 -4.45 -13.43 -2.55
N ALA A 118 -3.97 -14.62 -2.16
CA ALA A 118 -3.84 -14.97 -0.75
C ALA A 118 -2.84 -14.08 0.03
N ASP A 119 -1.83 -13.53 -0.65
CA ASP A 119 -0.94 -12.50 -0.09
C ASP A 119 -0.54 -11.54 -1.23
N PRO A 120 -1.26 -10.43 -1.42
CA PRO A 120 -1.00 -9.51 -2.53
C PRO A 120 0.26 -8.65 -2.35
N LEU A 121 0.83 -8.59 -1.14
CA LEU A 121 2.11 -7.94 -0.87
C LEU A 121 3.27 -8.94 -0.93
N ASP A 122 3.03 -10.18 -1.33
CA ASP A 122 4.10 -11.09 -1.69
C ASP A 122 4.72 -10.67 -3.04
N PRO A 123 6.05 -10.42 -3.10
CA PRO A 123 6.74 -10.01 -4.32
C PRO A 123 6.46 -10.87 -5.54
N GLU A 124 6.48 -12.19 -5.39
CA GLU A 124 6.34 -13.11 -6.52
C GLU A 124 4.89 -13.12 -7.03
N LYS A 125 3.91 -13.12 -6.11
CA LYS A 125 2.49 -13.03 -6.46
C LYS A 125 2.14 -11.68 -7.05
N PHE A 126 2.64 -10.59 -6.45
CA PHE A 126 2.43 -9.23 -6.93
C PHE A 126 3.01 -9.06 -8.34
N ASP A 127 4.28 -9.41 -8.55
CA ASP A 127 4.95 -9.26 -9.84
C ASP A 127 4.25 -10.07 -10.92
N SER A 128 3.70 -11.25 -10.58
CA SER A 128 2.93 -12.08 -11.51
C SER A 128 1.69 -11.35 -12.05
N ILE A 129 0.95 -10.63 -11.20
CA ILE A 129 -0.24 -9.86 -11.61
C ILE A 129 0.16 -8.52 -12.25
N ALA A 130 1.12 -7.82 -11.67
CA ALA A 130 1.59 -6.52 -12.16
C ALA A 130 2.23 -6.59 -13.56
N SER A 131 2.78 -7.75 -13.92
CA SER A 131 3.32 -8.08 -15.24
C SER A 131 2.25 -8.47 -16.26
N GLN A 132 1.03 -8.79 -15.83
CA GLN A 132 -0.04 -9.04 -16.78
C GLN A 132 -0.35 -7.72 -17.51
N PRO A 133 -0.36 -7.71 -18.86
CA PRO A 133 -0.88 -6.56 -19.58
C PRO A 133 -2.29 -6.32 -19.05
N GLN A 134 -2.61 -5.08 -18.68
CA GLN A 134 -3.97 -4.68 -18.34
C GLN A 134 -4.79 -4.90 -19.62
N THR A 135 -5.31 -6.10 -19.83
CA THR A 135 -6.12 -6.42 -20.99
C THR A 135 -7.44 -5.73 -20.78
N SER A 136 -7.53 -4.49 -21.24
CA SER A 136 -8.81 -3.85 -21.50
C SER A 136 -9.62 -4.79 -22.40
N PRO A 137 -10.76 -5.33 -21.97
CA PRO A 137 -11.69 -5.95 -22.90
C PRO A 137 -12.42 -4.81 -23.61
N GLY A 138 -11.88 -4.39 -24.75
CA GLY A 138 -12.62 -3.82 -25.88
C GLY A 138 -13.30 -2.45 -25.71
N ALA A 139 -12.93 -1.54 -26.61
CA ALA A 139 -13.92 -0.84 -27.41
C ALA A 139 -13.38 -0.67 -28.83
N ILE A 140 -13.92 -1.52 -29.71
CA ILE A 140 -13.99 -1.39 -31.16
C ILE A 140 -14.84 -0.20 -31.57
#